data_AF-M8CB82-F1
#
_entry.id   AF-M8CB82-F1
#
_cell.length_a   1.000
_cell.length_b   1.000
_cell.length_c   1.000
_cell.angle_alpha   90.00
_cell.angle_beta   90.00
_cell.angle_gamma   90.00
#
_symmetry.space_group_name_H-M   'P 1'
#
loop_
_entity.id
_entity.type
_entity.pdbx_description
1 polymer ?
#
loop_
_entity_poly.entity_id
_entity_poly.type
_entity_poly.pdbx_seq_one_letter_code
_entity_poly.pdbx_strand_id
1 'polypeptide(L)'
;MIEMRVSSTMVGNSLYWSLCSIGWEVAAILQFDLDTQHLAVIHLPCLGKCSRNGSRTFRAVPVDGGELGVLELFDANLQLWKRKIDRDGVVSWVLEKTIGLEELLYIDKRKMGPMMLGYCEDNNVVFIWTYHGIFMVQLESLEVYKPPIQTFYCLVHPFTSVYTAGSKHFVLSLFDEKNIVMQKPYDASDLLSLEINTSWKQEN
;
A
#
# COMPACT_ATOMS: atom_id res chain seq x y z
N MET A 1 9.80 17.32 -12.21
CA MET A 1 10.49 16.45 -11.24
C MET A 1 9.57 15.28 -10.97
N ILE A 2 9.99 14.05 -11.27
CA ILE A 2 9.22 12.84 -10.93
C ILE A 2 9.68 12.47 -9.52
N GLU A 3 8.77 12.50 -8.57
CA GLU A 3 9.10 12.23 -7.18
C GLU A 3 9.05 10.71 -6.93
N MET A 4 10.22 10.07 -6.90
CA MET A 4 10.34 8.65 -6.55
C MET A 4 10.37 8.50 -5.02
N ARG A 5 9.24 8.82 -4.38
CA ARG A 5 9.00 8.69 -2.93
C ARG A 5 8.37 7.34 -2.56
N VAL A 6 8.55 6.31 -3.39
CA VAL A 6 7.74 5.08 -3.32
C VAL A 6 8.66 3.85 -3.36
N SER A 7 8.50 2.95 -2.38
CA SER A 7 9.16 1.63 -2.39
C SER A 7 8.83 0.87 -3.67
N SER A 8 9.83 0.16 -4.22
CA SER A 8 9.59 -0.81 -5.28
C SER A 8 8.82 -2.01 -4.77
N THR A 9 8.06 -2.65 -5.66
CA THR A 9 7.47 -3.96 -5.43
C THR A 9 8.06 -5.02 -6.36
N MET A 10 8.37 -6.20 -5.81
CA MET A 10 8.86 -7.33 -6.58
C MET A 10 7.69 -8.18 -7.04
N VAL A 11 7.54 -8.34 -8.36
CA VAL A 11 6.54 -9.25 -8.93
C VAL A 11 7.20 -10.12 -9.99
N GLY A 12 7.21 -11.43 -9.76
CA GLY A 12 7.99 -12.37 -10.56
C GLY A 12 9.47 -12.00 -10.54
N ASN A 13 10.03 -11.71 -11.72
CA ASN A 13 11.43 -11.33 -11.88
C ASN A 13 11.63 -9.83 -12.25
N SER A 14 10.69 -8.98 -11.84
CA SER A 14 10.74 -7.55 -12.14
C SER A 14 10.45 -6.72 -10.90
N LEU A 15 11.16 -5.59 -10.80
CA LEU A 15 10.88 -4.54 -9.83
C LEU A 15 9.96 -3.49 -10.45
N TYR A 16 9.00 -3.02 -9.66
CA TYR A 16 7.99 -2.07 -10.10
C TYR A 16 7.94 -0.84 -9.19
N TRP A 17 8.01 0.36 -9.76
CA TRP A 17 7.83 1.64 -9.05
C TRP A 17 6.64 2.40 -9.59
N SER A 18 5.81 2.94 -8.69
CA SER A 18 4.72 3.82 -9.07
C SER A 18 5.24 5.22 -9.39
N LEU A 19 4.94 5.72 -10.59
CA LEU A 19 5.31 7.04 -11.07
C LEU A 19 4.05 7.90 -11.20
N CYS A 20 4.00 8.99 -10.45
CA CYS A 20 2.95 9.99 -10.60
C CYS A 20 3.54 11.38 -10.82
N SER A 21 2.96 12.14 -11.76
CA SER A 21 3.25 13.56 -11.89
C SER A 21 2.52 14.39 -10.82
N ILE A 22 3.10 15.56 -10.50
CA ILE A 22 2.43 16.58 -9.70
C ILE A 22 1.13 16.96 -10.42
N GLY A 23 0.00 16.93 -9.71
CA GLY A 23 -1.31 17.22 -10.31
C GLY A 23 -2.03 16.03 -10.94
N TRP A 24 -1.45 14.81 -10.88
CA TRP A 24 -2.06 13.55 -11.32
C TRP A 24 -2.37 13.47 -12.82
N GLU A 25 -1.66 14.25 -13.65
CA GLU A 25 -1.84 14.27 -15.11
C GLU A 25 -1.30 13.00 -15.78
N VAL A 26 -0.30 12.35 -15.16
CA VAL A 26 0.30 11.11 -15.66
C VAL A 26 0.44 10.13 -14.49
N ALA A 27 -0.09 8.93 -14.69
CA ALA A 27 0.11 7.78 -13.82
C ALA A 27 0.69 6.62 -14.63
N ALA A 28 1.83 6.11 -14.16
CA ALA A 28 2.51 4.99 -14.81
C ALA A 28 3.23 4.12 -13.79
N ILE A 29 3.61 2.92 -14.20
CA ILE A 29 4.49 2.04 -13.45
C ILE A 29 5.78 1.89 -14.23
N LEU A 30 6.90 2.12 -13.56
CA LEU A 30 8.22 1.78 -14.06
C LEU A 30 8.50 0.31 -13.76
N GLN A 31 8.76 -0.49 -14.78
CA GLN A 31 9.19 -1.88 -14.66
C GLN A 31 10.69 -1.96 -14.95
N PHE A 32 11.45 -2.62 -14.08
CA PHE A 32 12.82 -3.06 -14.34
C PHE A 32 12.87 -4.58 -14.30
N ASP A 33 13.15 -5.19 -15.44
CA ASP A 33 13.27 -6.63 -15.59
C ASP A 33 14.70 -7.08 -15.23
N LEU A 34 14.83 -8.00 -14.27
CA LEU A 34 16.12 -8.38 -13.70
C LEU A 34 16.94 -9.30 -14.63
N ASP A 35 16.29 -10.09 -15.49
CA ASP A 35 16.98 -10.99 -16.43
C ASP A 35 17.57 -10.20 -17.60
N THR A 36 16.74 -9.37 -18.22
CA THR A 36 17.10 -8.60 -19.42
C THR A 36 17.77 -7.27 -19.09
N GLN A 37 17.71 -6.83 -17.82
CA GLN A 37 18.14 -5.52 -17.35
C GLN A 37 17.48 -4.36 -18.11
N HIS A 38 16.27 -4.60 -18.62
CA HIS A 38 15.53 -3.64 -19.43
C HIS A 38 14.53 -2.85 -18.58
N LEU A 39 14.40 -1.56 -18.90
CA LEU A 39 13.47 -0.64 -18.25
C LEU A 39 12.29 -0.36 -19.17
N ALA A 40 11.08 -0.56 -18.69
CA ALA A 40 9.84 -0.29 -19.43
C ALA A 40 8.89 0.59 -18.60
N VAL A 41 8.04 1.35 -19.29
CA VAL A 41 6.99 2.15 -18.67
C VAL A 41 5.64 1.57 -19.05
N ILE A 42 4.85 1.22 -18.04
CA ILE A 42 3.48 0.73 -18.20
C ILE A 42 2.54 1.87 -17.83
N HIS A 43 1.85 2.42 -18.82
CA HIS A 43 0.87 3.47 -18.58
C HIS A 43 -0.38 2.93 -17.91
N LEU A 44 -0.89 3.66 -16.93
CA LEU A 44 -2.20 3.42 -16.35
C LEU A 44 -3.25 4.24 -17.11
N PRO A 45 -4.47 3.71 -17.30
CA PRO A 45 -5.53 4.45 -17.96
C PRO A 45 -5.78 5.77 -17.24
N CYS A 46 -6.09 6.83 -18.00
CA CYS A 46 -6.26 8.19 -17.47
C CYS A 46 -7.17 8.20 -16.25
N LEU A 47 -6.54 8.56 -15.14
CA LEU A 47 -7.07 8.50 -13.80
C LEU A 47 -7.93 9.76 -13.58
N GLY A 48 -9.27 9.60 -13.51
CA GLY A 48 -10.23 10.70 -13.31
C GLY A 48 -9.99 11.61 -12.10
N LYS A 49 -10.74 12.73 -12.00
CA LYS A 49 -10.57 13.71 -10.92
C LYS A 49 -11.09 13.20 -9.57
N CYS A 50 -10.40 13.51 -8.48
CA CYS A 50 -10.83 13.21 -7.12
C CYS A 50 -11.90 14.17 -6.62
N SER A 51 -12.59 13.80 -5.54
CA SER A 51 -13.42 14.74 -4.78
C SER A 51 -12.57 15.88 -4.16
N ARG A 52 -13.22 16.97 -3.71
CA ARG A 52 -12.54 18.17 -3.20
C ARG A 52 -11.51 17.88 -2.10
N ASN A 53 -11.80 16.93 -1.22
CA ASN A 53 -10.91 16.52 -0.13
C ASN A 53 -10.28 15.15 -0.38
N GLY A 54 -10.52 14.57 -1.56
CA GLY A 54 -10.04 13.27 -1.94
C GLY A 54 -8.54 13.23 -2.16
N SER A 55 -7.99 12.04 -2.01
CA SER A 55 -6.63 11.73 -2.45
C SER A 55 -6.69 10.64 -3.48
N ARG A 56 -5.66 10.59 -4.32
CA ARG A 56 -5.38 9.45 -5.16
C ARG A 56 -3.97 9.00 -4.90
N THR A 57 -3.74 7.71 -4.81
CA THR A 57 -2.39 7.13 -4.79
C THR A 57 -2.49 5.72 -5.34
N PHE A 58 -1.40 5.19 -5.87
CA PHE A 58 -1.36 3.79 -6.28
C PHE A 58 -0.02 3.14 -5.97
N ARG A 59 -0.04 1.82 -5.89
CA ARG A 59 1.11 0.94 -5.71
C ARG A 59 1.02 -0.24 -6.68
N ALA A 60 2.15 -0.64 -7.24
CA ALA A 60 2.24 -1.97 -7.85
C ALA A 60 2.14 -3.01 -6.71
N VAL A 61 1.42 -4.10 -6.96
CA VAL A 61 1.26 -5.18 -5.99
C VAL A 61 1.30 -6.53 -6.71
N PRO A 62 1.79 -7.61 -6.08
CA PRO A 62 1.56 -8.95 -6.59
C PRO A 62 0.08 -9.30 -6.42
N VAL A 63 -0.48 -10.01 -7.39
CA VAL A 63 -1.82 -10.63 -7.28
C VAL A 63 -1.72 -12.14 -7.42
N ASP A 64 -2.82 -12.82 -7.11
CA ASP A 64 -2.93 -14.28 -7.21
C ASP A 64 -2.40 -14.78 -8.56
N GLY A 65 -1.47 -15.74 -8.48
CA GLY A 65 -0.72 -16.25 -9.63
C GLY A 65 0.65 -15.59 -9.86
N GLY A 66 1.07 -14.64 -9.01
CA GLY A 66 2.36 -13.95 -9.13
C GLY A 66 2.37 -12.90 -10.24
N GLU A 67 1.19 -12.45 -10.66
CA GLU A 67 1.03 -11.47 -11.73
C GLU A 67 1.03 -10.05 -11.17
N LEU A 68 1.24 -9.06 -12.06
CA LEU A 68 1.23 -7.65 -11.68
C LEU A 68 -0.20 -7.15 -11.49
N GLY A 69 -0.47 -6.60 -10.30
CA GLY A 69 -1.64 -5.80 -10.01
C GLY A 69 -1.28 -4.36 -9.65
N VAL A 70 -2.32 -3.56 -9.52
CA VAL A 70 -2.26 -2.18 -9.03
C VAL A 70 -3.25 -2.05 -7.90
N LEU A 71 -2.77 -1.62 -6.74
CA LEU A 71 -3.60 -1.19 -5.64
C LEU A 71 -3.74 0.32 -5.71
N GLU A 72 -4.95 0.79 -5.97
CA GLU A 72 -5.29 2.19 -6.12
C GLU A 72 -6.15 2.66 -4.96
N LEU A 73 -5.74 3.73 -4.28
CA LEU A 73 -6.62 4.48 -3.41
C LEU A 73 -7.22 5.63 -4.21
N PHE A 74 -8.54 5.65 -4.35
CA PHE A 74 -9.30 6.72 -4.99
C PHE A 74 -10.38 7.23 -4.02
N ASP A 75 -10.24 8.50 -3.60
CA ASP A 75 -11.01 9.08 -2.50
C ASP A 75 -10.83 8.25 -1.21
N ALA A 76 -11.83 7.46 -0.83
CA ALA A 76 -11.78 6.55 0.33
C ALA A 76 -12.01 5.09 -0.08
N ASN A 77 -11.81 4.76 -1.37
CA ASN A 77 -11.95 3.41 -1.89
C ASN A 77 -10.59 2.86 -2.28
N LEU A 78 -10.26 1.70 -1.73
CA LEU A 78 -9.07 0.95 -2.09
C LEU A 78 -9.44 -0.11 -3.11
N GLN A 79 -8.95 0.05 -4.33
CA GLN A 79 -9.30 -0.73 -5.51
C GLN A 79 -8.12 -1.58 -5.95
N LEU A 80 -8.32 -2.89 -6.04
CA LEU A 80 -7.35 -3.82 -6.59
C LEU A 80 -7.67 -4.05 -8.06
N TRP A 81 -6.72 -3.70 -8.91
CA TRP A 81 -6.78 -3.89 -10.35
C TRP A 81 -5.78 -4.96 -10.79
N LYS A 82 -6.23 -5.91 -11.60
CA LYS A 82 -5.38 -6.95 -12.17
C LYS A 82 -5.02 -6.60 -13.61
N ARG A 83 -3.74 -6.76 -13.95
CA ARG A 83 -3.28 -6.64 -15.34
C ARG A 83 -3.79 -7.82 -16.14
N LYS A 84 -4.36 -7.54 -17.31
CA LYS A 84 -4.78 -8.54 -18.29
C LYS A 84 -4.16 -8.23 -19.64
N ILE A 85 -3.56 -9.22 -20.25
CA ILE A 85 -3.03 -9.15 -21.61
C ILE A 85 -3.96 -9.99 -22.48
N ASP A 86 -4.53 -9.40 -23.52
CA ASP A 86 -5.37 -10.15 -24.46
C ASP A 86 -4.51 -10.92 -25.49
N ARG A 87 -5.20 -11.63 -26.40
CA ARG A 87 -4.53 -12.45 -27.44
C ARG A 87 -3.68 -11.62 -28.40
N ASP A 88 -4.00 -10.33 -28.54
CA ASP A 88 -3.32 -9.38 -29.42
C ASP A 88 -2.18 -8.66 -28.69
N GLY A 89 -1.92 -9.01 -27.43
CA GLY A 89 -0.87 -8.40 -26.60
C GLY A 89 -1.25 -7.05 -26.00
N VAL A 90 -2.52 -6.63 -26.11
CA VAL A 90 -2.98 -5.36 -25.56
C VAL A 90 -3.12 -5.49 -24.05
N VAL A 91 -2.49 -4.55 -23.34
CA VAL A 91 -2.56 -4.49 -21.87
C VAL A 91 -3.81 -3.73 -21.45
N SER A 92 -4.62 -4.37 -20.61
CA SER A 92 -5.80 -3.80 -19.97
C SER A 92 -5.75 -4.05 -18.46
N TRP A 93 -6.58 -3.30 -17.72
CA TRP A 93 -6.71 -3.43 -16.27
C TRP A 93 -8.15 -3.76 -15.92
N VAL A 94 -8.34 -4.78 -15.09
CA VAL A 94 -9.67 -5.23 -14.64
C VAL A 94 -9.78 -5.00 -13.14
N LEU A 95 -10.87 -4.36 -12.70
CA LEU A 95 -11.16 -4.17 -11.29
C LEU A 95 -11.59 -5.50 -10.68
N GLU A 96 -10.82 -6.00 -9.72
CA GLU A 96 -11.08 -7.28 -9.04
C GLU A 96 -11.81 -7.06 -7.71
N LYS A 97 -11.33 -6.10 -6.90
CA LYS A 97 -11.84 -5.87 -5.55
C LYS A 97 -11.89 -4.38 -5.24
N THR A 98 -12.92 -3.96 -4.50
CA THR A 98 -13.00 -2.61 -3.91
C THR A 98 -13.26 -2.74 -2.41
N ILE A 99 -12.49 -2.03 -1.60
CA ILE A 99 -12.61 -1.96 -0.14
C ILE A 99 -12.93 -0.51 0.22
N GLY A 100 -14.10 -0.29 0.84
CA GLY A 100 -14.49 1.02 1.34
C GLY A 100 -13.79 1.35 2.66
N LEU A 101 -12.86 2.30 2.65
CA LEU A 101 -12.11 2.70 3.86
C LEU A 101 -12.90 3.63 4.77
N GLU A 102 -13.96 4.27 4.28
CA GLU A 102 -14.73 5.23 5.06
C GLU A 102 -15.33 4.60 6.31
N GLU A 103 -16.03 3.49 6.15
CA GLU A 103 -16.63 2.74 7.26
C GLU A 103 -15.56 1.97 8.02
N LEU A 104 -14.60 1.38 7.31
CA LEU A 104 -13.55 0.54 7.89
C LEU A 104 -12.64 1.32 8.86
N LEU A 105 -12.31 2.56 8.53
CA LEU A 105 -11.38 3.41 9.29
C LEU A 105 -12.06 4.63 9.94
N TYR A 106 -13.39 4.72 9.87
CA TYR A 106 -14.19 5.84 10.38
C TYR A 106 -13.72 7.21 9.85
N ILE A 107 -13.55 7.32 8.53
CA ILE A 107 -13.02 8.54 7.89
C ILE A 107 -14.10 9.62 7.81
N ASP A 108 -13.83 10.79 8.37
CA ASP A 108 -14.65 11.99 8.17
C ASP A 108 -14.38 12.63 6.80
N LYS A 109 -15.33 12.50 5.87
CA LYS A 109 -15.30 13.12 4.53
C LYS A 109 -15.10 14.65 4.53
N ARG A 110 -15.39 15.32 5.65
CA ARG A 110 -15.17 16.78 5.80
C ARG A 110 -13.70 17.13 6.03
N LYS A 111 -12.87 16.15 6.41
CA LYS A 111 -11.43 16.28 6.61
C LYS A 111 -10.65 15.90 5.36
N MET A 112 -9.32 16.01 5.42
CA MET A 112 -8.43 15.53 4.37
C MET A 112 -8.60 14.02 4.21
N GLY A 113 -8.75 13.58 2.96
CA GLY A 113 -8.93 12.17 2.61
C GLY A 113 -7.71 11.32 2.97
N PRO A 114 -7.89 9.98 2.98
CA PRO A 114 -6.83 9.06 3.30
C PRO A 114 -5.70 9.11 2.27
N MET A 115 -4.49 8.72 2.66
CA MET A 115 -3.35 8.59 1.75
C MET A 115 -2.67 7.24 1.95
N MET A 116 -2.34 6.56 0.85
CA MET A 116 -1.54 5.34 0.92
C MET A 116 -0.07 5.69 1.13
N LEU A 117 0.48 5.26 2.26
CA LEU A 117 1.89 5.48 2.62
C LEU A 117 2.79 4.38 2.08
N GLY A 118 2.29 3.14 1.99
CA GLY A 118 3.09 1.98 1.60
C GLY A 118 2.26 0.70 1.53
N TYR A 119 2.86 -0.33 0.95
CA TYR A 119 2.31 -1.68 0.84
C TYR A 119 3.40 -2.69 1.20
N CYS A 120 3.06 -3.70 2.00
CA CYS A 120 3.93 -4.80 2.41
C CYS A 120 3.49 -6.08 1.69
N GLU A 121 4.32 -6.55 0.76
CA GLU A 121 4.09 -7.73 -0.06
C GLU A 121 3.95 -9.01 0.75
N ASP A 122 4.81 -9.21 1.75
CA ASP A 122 4.90 -10.49 2.47
C ASP A 122 3.64 -10.86 3.25
N ASN A 123 2.86 -9.87 3.68
CA ASN A 123 1.70 -10.07 4.54
C ASN A 123 0.44 -9.36 4.00
N ASN A 124 0.51 -8.85 2.77
CA ASN A 124 -0.60 -8.19 2.10
C ASN A 124 -1.22 -7.04 2.91
N VAL A 125 -0.37 -6.22 3.54
CA VAL A 125 -0.78 -5.10 4.42
C VAL A 125 -0.55 -3.77 3.71
N VAL A 126 -1.57 -2.91 3.72
CA VAL A 126 -1.46 -1.52 3.28
C VAL A 126 -1.38 -0.57 4.47
N PHE A 127 -0.55 0.47 4.35
CA PHE A 127 -0.44 1.54 5.34
C PHE A 127 -1.23 2.75 4.85
N ILE A 128 -2.27 3.12 5.59
CA ILE A 128 -3.17 4.23 5.27
C ILE A 128 -2.99 5.32 6.31
N TRP A 129 -2.59 6.50 5.87
CA TRP A 129 -2.69 7.71 6.69
C TRP A 129 -4.09 8.30 6.58
N THR A 130 -4.62 8.77 7.71
CA THR A 130 -5.85 9.55 7.79
C THR A 130 -5.66 10.71 8.77
N TYR A 131 -6.65 11.59 8.87
CA TYR A 131 -6.69 12.61 9.93
C TYR A 131 -6.56 12.04 11.35
N HIS A 132 -6.96 10.77 11.57
CA HIS A 132 -6.91 10.12 12.87
C HIS A 132 -5.59 9.37 13.16
N GLY A 133 -4.64 9.38 12.21
CA GLY A 133 -3.37 8.69 12.31
C GLY A 133 -3.17 7.62 11.23
N ILE A 134 -2.14 6.80 11.42
CA ILE A 134 -1.77 5.71 10.50
C ILE A 134 -2.49 4.44 10.89
N PHE A 135 -3.02 3.74 9.90
CA PHE A 135 -3.68 2.45 10.01
C PHE A 135 -2.95 1.43 9.13
N MET A 136 -2.82 0.22 9.66
CA MET A 136 -2.40 -0.97 8.92
C MET A 136 -3.67 -1.75 8.61
N VAL A 137 -3.89 -2.05 7.33
CA VAL A 137 -5.07 -2.79 6.87
C VAL A 137 -4.59 -4.03 6.13
N GLN A 138 -4.96 -5.21 6.63
CA GLN A 138 -4.74 -6.49 5.96
C GLN A 138 -5.80 -6.61 4.84
N LEU A 139 -5.39 -6.77 3.58
CA LEU A 139 -6.31 -6.67 2.42
C LEU A 139 -7.24 -7.87 2.19
N GLU A 140 -6.88 -9.04 2.69
CA GLU A 140 -7.64 -10.28 2.65
C GLU A 140 -8.64 -10.39 3.81
N SER A 141 -8.18 -10.29 5.07
CA SER A 141 -9.03 -10.38 6.28
C SER A 141 -9.77 -9.08 6.60
N LEU A 142 -9.33 -7.95 6.05
CA LEU A 142 -9.82 -6.59 6.36
C LEU A 142 -9.60 -6.18 7.82
N GLU A 143 -8.73 -6.88 8.53
CA GLU A 143 -8.35 -6.50 9.89
C GLU A 143 -7.57 -5.19 9.88
N VAL A 144 -7.87 -4.36 10.88
CA VAL A 144 -7.32 -3.03 11.03
C VAL A 144 -6.55 -2.94 12.32
N TYR A 145 -5.29 -2.51 12.22
CA TYR A 145 -4.46 -2.19 13.36
C TYR A 145 -4.02 -0.73 13.31
N LYS A 146 -4.18 -0.02 14.43
CA LYS A 146 -3.74 1.36 14.58
C LYS A 146 -2.55 1.40 15.54
N PRO A 147 -1.31 1.51 15.03
CA PRO A 147 -0.16 1.69 15.92
C PRO A 147 -0.29 3.00 16.72
N PRO A 148 0.30 3.09 17.93
CA PRO A 148 0.32 4.29 18.76
C PRO A 148 1.32 5.33 18.21
N ILE A 149 1.19 5.66 16.93
CA ILE A 149 2.05 6.59 16.19
C ILE A 149 1.17 7.75 15.73
N GLN A 150 1.57 8.95 16.11
CA GLN A 150 0.84 10.18 15.82
C GLN A 150 1.76 11.14 15.08
N THR A 151 1.92 10.91 13.78
CA THR A 151 2.80 11.69 12.90
C THR A 151 2.06 12.11 11.63
N PHE A 152 2.49 13.23 11.03
CA PHE A 152 1.79 13.87 9.91
C PHE A 152 2.47 13.63 8.55
N TYR A 153 3.72 13.15 8.51
CA TYR A 153 4.48 12.95 7.27
C TYR A 153 5.39 11.74 7.40
N CYS A 154 5.09 10.66 6.68
CA CYS A 154 5.94 9.47 6.71
C CYS A 154 5.98 8.80 5.33
N LEU A 155 7.19 8.59 4.84
CA LEU A 155 7.47 7.48 3.93
C LEU A 155 7.47 6.20 4.76
N VAL A 156 6.64 5.24 4.39
CA VAL A 156 6.66 3.91 4.99
C VAL A 156 7.36 2.99 4.01
N HIS A 157 8.58 2.58 4.38
CA HIS A 157 9.27 1.47 3.73
C HIS A 157 9.02 0.23 4.60
N PRO A 158 7.99 -0.58 4.33
CA PRO A 158 7.87 -1.86 4.99
C PRO A 158 8.99 -2.73 4.43
N PHE A 159 10.04 -2.92 5.22
CA PHE A 159 11.05 -3.91 4.90
C PHE A 159 10.87 -5.08 5.85
N THR A 160 11.01 -6.28 5.29
CA THR A 160 11.11 -7.51 6.05
C THR A 160 12.59 -7.90 6.05
N SER A 161 13.35 -7.44 7.05
CA SER A 161 14.61 -8.09 7.45
C SER A 161 14.93 -7.68 8.89
N VAL A 162 15.36 -8.58 9.79
CA VAL A 162 16.62 -9.33 9.76
C VAL A 162 16.37 -10.80 10.13
N TYR A 163 17.11 -11.72 9.49
CA TYR A 163 17.22 -13.12 9.91
C TYR A 163 17.79 -13.21 11.34
N THR A 164 16.92 -13.19 12.35
CA THR A 164 17.18 -13.80 13.64
C THR A 164 16.33 -15.05 13.71
N ALA A 165 16.98 -16.20 13.54
CA ALA A 165 16.46 -17.57 13.65
C ALA A 165 14.98 -17.68 14.09
N GLY A 166 14.06 -17.66 13.13
CA GLY A 166 12.69 -18.16 13.32
C GLY A 166 11.53 -17.14 13.34
N SER A 167 11.78 -15.83 13.41
CA SER A 167 10.69 -14.83 13.53
C SER A 167 10.66 -13.81 12.37
N LYS A 168 9.48 -13.61 11.76
CA LYS A 168 9.23 -12.52 10.79
C LYS A 168 8.79 -11.28 11.55
N HIS A 169 9.59 -10.21 11.46
CA HIS A 169 9.25 -8.91 12.02
C HIS A 169 8.95 -7.91 10.90
N PHE A 170 7.86 -7.16 11.03
CA PHE A 170 7.66 -5.94 10.27
C PHE A 170 8.49 -4.85 10.91
N VAL A 171 9.20 -4.07 10.13
CA VAL A 171 9.78 -2.85 10.67
C VAL A 171 9.13 -1.66 10.00
N LEU A 172 8.46 -0.85 10.82
CA LEU A 172 7.99 0.45 10.39
C LEU A 172 9.13 1.44 10.57
N SER A 173 9.78 1.80 9.46
CA SER A 173 10.70 2.93 9.42
C SER A 173 9.94 4.18 9.00
N LEU A 174 9.90 5.16 9.88
CA LEU A 174 9.41 6.52 9.60
C LEU A 174 10.60 7.38 9.20
N PHE A 175 10.48 8.07 8.09
CA PHE A 175 11.51 9.00 7.62
C PHE A 175 11.03 10.45 7.66
N ASP A 176 11.92 11.35 8.08
CA ASP A 176 11.80 12.80 7.87
C ASP A 176 12.92 13.25 6.94
N GLU A 177 12.54 13.77 5.77
CA GLU A 177 13.31 14.23 4.61
C GLU A 177 14.50 13.39 4.13
N LYS A 178 15.38 12.90 5.02
CA LYS A 178 16.49 11.94 4.78
C LYS A 178 16.86 11.05 5.97
N ASN A 179 16.22 11.20 7.14
CA ASN A 179 16.61 10.50 8.38
C ASN A 179 15.53 9.52 8.83
N ILE A 180 15.93 8.38 9.38
CA ILE A 180 15.03 7.48 10.13
C ILE A 180 14.70 8.18 11.45
N VAL A 181 13.45 8.58 11.64
CA VAL A 181 12.95 9.22 12.86
C VAL A 181 12.45 8.18 13.85
N MET A 182 11.96 7.05 13.35
CA MET A 182 11.50 5.94 14.18
C MET A 182 11.67 4.64 13.41
N GLN A 183 12.22 3.63 14.07
CA GLN A 183 12.27 2.27 13.57
C GLN A 183 11.70 1.38 14.65
N LYS A 184 10.50 0.83 14.43
CA LYS A 184 9.87 -0.06 15.41
C LYS A 184 9.60 -1.42 14.77
N PRO A 185 10.17 -2.51 15.31
CA PRO A 185 9.79 -3.85 14.92
C PRO A 185 8.40 -4.17 15.49
N TYR A 186 7.58 -4.85 14.71
CA TYR A 186 6.32 -5.48 15.09
C TYR A 186 6.41 -6.95 14.69
N ASP A 187 6.03 -7.87 15.57
CA ASP A 187 6.02 -9.29 15.25
C ASP A 187 4.75 -9.63 14.44
N ALA A 188 4.84 -10.56 13.48
CA ALA A 188 3.63 -11.10 12.85
C ALA A 188 2.70 -11.79 13.88
N SER A 189 3.28 -12.31 14.97
CA SER A 189 2.52 -12.81 16.12
C SER A 189 1.85 -11.70 16.95
N ASP A 190 2.25 -10.43 16.87
CA ASP A 190 1.48 -9.32 17.48
C ASP A 190 0.16 -9.08 16.73
N LEU A 191 0.09 -9.43 15.44
CA LEU A 191 -1.13 -9.39 14.64
C LEU A 191 -2.02 -10.62 14.90
N LEU A 192 -1.42 -11.81 15.03
CA LEU A 192 -2.15 -13.06 15.34
C LEU A 192 -2.54 -13.21 16.83
N SER A 193 -1.80 -12.63 17.77
CA SER A 193 -2.10 -12.70 19.22
C SER A 193 -3.32 -11.87 19.63
N LEU A 194 -3.80 -10.98 18.75
CA LEU A 194 -5.10 -10.34 18.92
C LEU A 194 -6.29 -11.28 18.64
N GLU A 195 -6.12 -12.37 17.88
CA GLU A 195 -7.18 -13.37 17.70
C GLU A 195 -7.51 -14.10 19.01
N ILE A 196 -6.57 -14.19 19.96
CA ILE A 196 -6.76 -14.90 21.23
C ILE A 196 -7.32 -13.97 22.32
N ASN A 197 -7.14 -12.65 22.21
CA ASN A 197 -7.47 -11.69 23.29
C ASN A 197 -8.83 -10.99 23.13
N THR A 198 -9.66 -11.36 22.15
CA THR A 198 -11.05 -10.86 22.02
C THR A 198 -12.06 -11.59 22.92
N SER A 199 -11.60 -12.41 23.88
CA SER A 199 -12.44 -12.95 24.94
C SER A 199 -12.71 -11.88 25.99
N TRP A 200 -13.84 -11.18 25.85
CA TRP A 200 -14.40 -10.25 26.82
C TRP A 200 -14.25 -10.72 28.26
N LYS A 201 -13.51 -9.96 29.08
CA LYS A 201 -13.88 -9.78 30.49
C LYS A 201 -14.61 -8.45 30.62
N GLN A 202 -15.93 -8.53 30.55
CA GLN A 202 -16.77 -7.61 31.30
C GLN A 202 -16.49 -7.83 32.78
N GLU A 203 -16.13 -6.78 33.51
CA GLU A 203 -16.43 -6.71 34.94
C GLU A 203 -16.53 -5.23 35.35
N ASN A 204 -17.81 -4.85 35.56
CA ASN A 204 -18.41 -3.80 36.39
C ASN A 204 -17.59 -2.58 36.81
#